data_AF-A0A7Y7H6L8-F1
#
_entry.id   AF-A0A7Y7H6L8-F1
#
_cell.length_a   1.000
_cell.length_b   1.000
_cell.length_c   1.000
_cell.angle_alpha   90.00
_cell.angle_beta   90.00
_cell.angle_gamma   90.00
#
_symmetry.space_group_name_H-M   'P 1'
#
loop_
_entity.id
_entity.type
_entity.pdbx_description
1 polymer ?
#
loop_
_entity_poly.entity_id
_entity_poly.type
_entity_poly.pdbx_seq_one_letter_code
_entity_poly.pdbx_strand_id
1 'polypeptide(L)'
;MASIIKYKAQKKLTTVWFCSSALLLIYVILWQMTGKETITDIASWLLQHLVPYLTLITTGFIVAYSQENKYDNAQIDIFFYRLSLLVSIFYIGFLLVVLVMIPKDQFQHGQQYAKDSFEQTSKILPYFEAILGGVLGVFFTKKSD
;
A
#
# COMPACT_ATOMS: atom_id res chain seq x y z
N MET A 1 -25.35 -4.89 -13.79
CA MET A 1 -24.19 -4.36 -13.06
C MET A 1 -22.98 -4.41 -13.98
N ALA A 2 -22.13 -3.39 -14.00
CA ALA A 2 -20.92 -3.43 -14.82
C ALA A 2 -19.91 -4.38 -14.18
N SER A 3 -19.33 -5.28 -14.97
CA SER A 3 -18.37 -6.27 -14.51
C SER A 3 -17.01 -6.06 -15.20
N ILE A 4 -15.96 -6.55 -14.56
CA ILE A 4 -14.60 -6.54 -15.10
C ILE A 4 -13.96 -7.91 -14.92
N ILE A 5 -13.14 -8.31 -15.90
CA ILE A 5 -12.37 -9.56 -15.82
C ILE A 5 -11.44 -9.47 -14.61
N LYS A 6 -11.57 -10.44 -13.70
CA LYS A 6 -10.86 -10.48 -12.41
C LYS A 6 -9.35 -10.36 -12.60
N TYR A 7 -8.80 -11.09 -13.57
CA TYR A 7 -7.38 -11.04 -13.90
C TYR A 7 -6.92 -9.64 -14.33
N LYS A 8 -7.65 -8.97 -15.24
CA LYS A 8 -7.32 -7.59 -15.67
C LYS A 8 -7.41 -6.60 -14.50
N ALA A 9 -8.39 -6.77 -13.63
CA ALA A 9 -8.56 -5.93 -12.44
C ALA A 9 -7.41 -6.11 -11.44
N GLN A 10 -7.05 -7.36 -11.13
CA GLN A 10 -5.94 -7.69 -10.25
C GLN A 10 -4.61 -7.22 -10.83
N LYS A 11 -4.36 -7.42 -12.13
CA LYS A 11 -3.16 -6.92 -12.81
C LYS A 11 -3.00 -5.41 -12.63
N LYS A 12 -4.07 -4.63 -12.89
CA LYS A 12 -4.04 -3.17 -12.69
C LYS A 12 -3.74 -2.78 -11.24
N LEU A 13 -4.40 -3.43 -10.28
CA LEU A 13 -4.20 -3.15 -8.86
C LEU A 13 -2.76 -3.48 -8.43
N THR A 14 -2.24 -4.63 -8.86
CA THR A 14 -0.85 -5.03 -8.63
C THR A 14 0.12 -4.03 -9.24
N THR A 15 -0.10 -3.56 -10.46
CA THR A 15 0.74 -2.53 -11.08
C THR A 15 0.74 -1.23 -10.28
N VAL A 16 -0.43 -0.76 -9.83
CA VAL A 16 -0.53 0.46 -9.00
C VAL A 16 0.29 0.31 -7.72
N TRP A 17 0.16 -0.83 -7.03
CA TRP A 17 0.90 -1.09 -5.79
C TRP A 17 2.40 -1.22 -6.01
N PHE A 18 2.85 -1.96 -7.02
CA PHE A 18 4.28 -2.08 -7.31
C PHE A 18 4.90 -0.75 -7.72
N CYS A 19 4.26 0.00 -8.62
CA CYS A 19 4.76 1.32 -9.03
C CYS A 19 4.80 2.29 -7.85
N SER A 20 3.74 2.33 -7.03
CA SER A 20 3.68 3.26 -5.90
C SER A 20 4.68 2.90 -4.80
N SER A 21 4.79 1.61 -4.44
CA SER A 21 5.77 1.15 -3.47
C SER A 21 7.20 1.40 -3.94
N ALA A 22 7.50 1.18 -5.23
CA ALA A 22 8.79 1.50 -5.79
C ALA A 22 9.09 3.00 -5.71
N LEU A 23 8.12 3.86 -6.05
CA LEU A 23 8.26 5.32 -5.91
C LEU A 23 8.52 5.74 -4.46
N LEU A 24 7.78 5.19 -3.49
CA LEU A 24 7.98 5.48 -2.07
C LEU A 24 9.35 5.02 -1.57
N LEU A 25 9.81 3.83 -1.98
CA LEU A 25 11.14 3.34 -1.63
C LEU A 25 12.24 4.19 -2.24
N ILE A 26 12.13 4.54 -3.53
CA ILE A 26 13.09 5.45 -4.19
C ILE A 26 13.12 6.80 -3.47
N TYR A 27 11.97 7.34 -3.08
CA TYR A 27 11.89 8.58 -2.31
C TYR A 27 12.67 8.47 -0.99
N VAL A 28 12.45 7.40 -0.22
CA VAL A 28 13.17 7.18 1.04
C VAL A 28 14.67 6.97 0.81
N ILE A 29 15.08 6.23 -0.23
CA ILE A 29 16.50 5.98 -0.56
C ILE A 29 17.21 7.28 -0.98
N LEU A 30 16.59 8.09 -1.84
CA LEU A 30 17.15 9.39 -2.25
C LEU A 30 17.31 10.33 -1.04
N TRP A 31 16.36 10.27 -0.11
CA TRP A 31 16.48 10.99 1.16
C TRP A 31 17.61 10.42 2.03
N GLN A 32 17.78 9.09 2.05
CA GLN A 32 18.87 8.38 2.73
C GLN A 32 20.26 8.84 2.26
N MET A 33 20.42 9.07 0.95
CA MET A 33 21.67 9.53 0.34
C MET A 33 22.00 11.01 0.67
N THR A 34 21.04 11.80 1.14
CA THR A 34 21.21 13.26 1.38
C THR A 34 21.50 13.65 2.83
N GLY A 35 21.44 12.73 3.82
CA GLY A 35 22.17 12.91 5.08
C GLY A 35 21.62 12.29 6.38
N LYS A 36 22.55 11.68 7.13
CA LYS A 36 22.59 11.27 8.57
C LYS A 36 21.80 10.03 9.03
N GLU A 37 22.42 9.30 9.96
CA GLU A 37 22.19 7.90 10.39
C GLU A 37 20.81 7.56 10.96
N THR A 38 19.89 8.51 11.10
CA THR A 38 18.53 8.34 11.66
C THR A 38 17.49 7.79 10.68
N ILE A 39 17.90 7.43 9.45
CA ILE A 39 16.96 7.10 8.35
C ILE A 39 16.61 5.61 8.29
N THR A 40 17.35 4.75 9.00
CA THR A 40 17.03 3.32 9.12
C THR A 40 15.64 3.10 9.72
N ASP A 41 15.21 3.98 10.63
CA ASP A 41 13.89 3.90 11.27
C ASP A 41 12.73 4.20 10.30
N ILE A 42 12.93 5.13 9.36
CA ILE A 42 11.89 5.54 8.41
C ILE A 42 11.71 4.52 7.29
N ALA A 43 12.81 3.93 6.81
CA ALA A 43 12.75 2.80 5.90
C ALA A 43 12.07 1.59 6.57
N SER A 44 12.41 1.30 7.83
CA SER A 44 11.80 0.20 8.59
C SER A 44 10.30 0.42 8.81
N TRP A 45 9.90 1.64 9.18
CA TRP A 45 8.50 2.03 9.32
C TRP A 45 7.73 1.85 8.01
N LEU A 46 8.26 2.37 6.90
CA LEU A 46 7.61 2.24 5.59
C LEU A 46 7.44 0.77 5.19
N LEU A 47 8.47 -0.07 5.42
CA LEU A 47 8.40 -1.49 5.11
C LEU A 47 7.35 -2.21 5.96
N GLN A 48 7.23 -1.90 7.25
CA GLN A 48 6.21 -2.47 8.14
C GLN A 48 4.78 -2.22 7.62
N HIS A 49 4.56 -1.08 6.97
CA HIS A 49 3.26 -0.65 6.46
C HIS A 49 3.02 -0.97 4.97
N LEU A 50 4.05 -1.36 4.22
CA LEU A 50 3.94 -1.76 2.81
C LEU A 50 3.96 -3.27 2.60
N VAL A 51 4.83 -3.99 3.32
CA VAL A 51 5.11 -5.42 3.09
C VAL A 51 3.85 -6.28 3.21
N PRO A 52 2.99 -6.15 4.25
CA PRO A 52 1.80 -7.02 4.37
C PRO A 52 0.88 -6.96 3.13
N TYR A 53 0.68 -5.76 2.58
CA TYR A 53 -0.17 -5.56 1.42
C TYR A 53 0.49 -5.98 0.12
N LEU A 54 1.80 -5.72 -0.04
CA LEU A 54 2.56 -6.21 -1.18
C LEU A 54 2.55 -7.74 -1.23
N THR A 55 2.70 -8.41 -0.09
CA THR A 55 2.59 -9.87 -0.01
C THR A 55 1.19 -10.32 -0.41
N LEU A 56 0.13 -9.73 0.18
CA LEU A 56 -1.26 -10.09 -0.14
C LEU A 56 -1.56 -9.97 -1.64
N ILE A 57 -1.18 -8.84 -2.25
CA ILE A 57 -1.43 -8.53 -3.65
C ILE A 57 -0.61 -9.42 -4.57
N THR A 58 0.66 -9.64 -4.24
CA THR A 58 1.55 -10.50 -5.03
C THR A 58 1.06 -11.95 -4.99
N THR A 59 0.73 -12.48 -3.81
CA THR A 59 0.16 -13.82 -3.66
C THR A 59 -1.17 -13.94 -4.41
N GLY A 60 -2.07 -12.96 -4.25
CA GLY A 60 -3.36 -12.95 -4.95
C GLY A 60 -3.21 -12.91 -6.48
N PHE A 61 -2.24 -12.16 -6.98
CA PHE A 61 -1.93 -12.08 -8.41
C PHE A 61 -1.29 -13.37 -8.94
N ILE A 62 -0.33 -13.97 -8.23
CA ILE A 62 0.29 -15.25 -8.61
C ILE A 62 -0.77 -16.35 -8.71
N VAL A 63 -1.70 -16.42 -7.74
CA VAL A 63 -2.80 -17.39 -7.77
C VAL A 63 -3.67 -17.17 -9.02
N ALA A 64 -4.03 -15.92 -9.32
CA ALA A 64 -4.82 -15.59 -10.49
C ALA A 64 -4.10 -15.92 -11.81
N TYR A 65 -2.80 -15.65 -11.87
CA TYR A 65 -1.95 -15.96 -13.03
C TYR A 65 -1.81 -17.48 -13.24
N SER A 66 -1.61 -18.26 -12.17
CA SER A 66 -1.54 -19.73 -12.27
C SER A 66 -2.85 -20.39 -12.72
N GLN A 67 -3.95 -19.65 -12.63
CA GLN A 67 -5.29 -20.07 -12.99
C GLN A 67 -5.86 -19.19 -14.12
N GLU A 68 -5.02 -18.56 -14.94
CA GLU A 68 -5.42 -17.60 -15.99
C GLU A 68 -6.54 -18.17 -16.87
N ASN A 69 -6.42 -19.42 -17.32
CA ASN A 69 -7.46 -20.10 -18.13
C ASN A 69 -8.81 -20.30 -17.42
N LYS A 70 -8.84 -20.35 -16.07
CA LYS A 70 -10.07 -20.41 -15.27
C LYS A 70 -10.59 -19.01 -14.91
N TYR A 71 -9.71 -18.01 -14.81
CA TYR A 71 -10.04 -16.64 -14.40
C TYR A 71 -10.29 -15.66 -15.56
N ASP A 72 -10.00 -16.03 -16.81
CA ASP A 72 -10.29 -15.15 -17.95
C ASP A 72 -11.80 -15.00 -18.20
N ASN A 73 -12.60 -15.97 -17.73
CA ASN A 73 -14.07 -15.91 -17.71
C ASN A 73 -14.64 -15.40 -16.36
N ALA A 74 -13.79 -15.26 -15.34
CA ALA A 74 -14.21 -14.85 -14.01
C ALA A 74 -14.45 -13.33 -13.99
N GLN A 75 -15.69 -12.94 -13.74
CA GLN A 75 -16.11 -11.55 -13.66
C GLN A 75 -16.33 -11.13 -12.20
N ILE A 76 -15.76 -9.98 -11.85
CA ILE A 76 -16.07 -9.32 -10.57
C ILE A 76 -16.87 -8.05 -10.84
N ASP A 77 -17.74 -7.70 -9.89
CA ASP A 77 -18.45 -6.43 -9.93
C ASP A 77 -17.43 -5.28 -9.86
N ILE A 78 -17.59 -4.32 -10.78
CA ILE A 78 -16.73 -3.15 -10.88
C ILE A 78 -16.71 -2.32 -9.60
N PHE A 79 -17.75 -2.41 -8.77
CA PHE A 79 -17.81 -1.76 -7.46
C PHE A 79 -16.66 -2.21 -6.55
N PHE A 80 -16.42 -3.52 -6.41
CA PHE A 80 -15.34 -4.03 -5.57
C PHE A 80 -13.96 -3.64 -6.11
N TYR A 81 -13.81 -3.63 -7.44
CA TYR A 81 -12.58 -3.13 -8.07
C TYR A 81 -12.34 -1.64 -7.77
N ARG A 82 -13.36 -0.79 -7.97
CA ARG A 82 -13.25 0.65 -7.71
C ARG A 82 -13.01 0.96 -6.24
N LEU A 83 -13.68 0.24 -5.34
CA LEU A 83 -13.48 0.38 -3.90
C LEU A 83 -12.04 0.00 -3.51
N SER A 84 -11.55 -1.13 -4.00
CA SER A 84 -10.17 -1.58 -3.74
C SER A 84 -9.14 -0.60 -4.26
N LEU A 85 -9.35 -0.08 -5.46
CA LEU A 85 -8.48 0.91 -6.08
C LEU A 85 -8.50 2.23 -5.31
N LEU A 86 -9.68 2.73 -4.93
CA LEU A 86 -9.83 3.98 -4.20
C LEU A 86 -9.16 3.90 -2.82
N VAL A 87 -9.42 2.83 -2.06
CA VAL A 87 -8.81 2.64 -0.74
C VAL A 87 -7.29 2.45 -0.85
N SER A 88 -6.81 1.76 -1.90
CA SER A 88 -5.37 1.63 -2.17
C SER A 88 -4.70 2.97 -2.46
N ILE A 89 -5.28 3.78 -3.35
CA ILE A 89 -4.75 5.11 -3.68
C ILE A 89 -4.78 6.01 -2.44
N PHE A 90 -5.86 5.98 -1.68
CA PHE A 90 -5.98 6.77 -0.45
C PHE A 90 -4.91 6.38 0.57
N TYR A 91 -4.70 5.09 0.79
CA TYR A 91 -3.68 4.59 1.71
C TYR A 91 -2.25 4.96 1.27
N ILE A 92 -1.91 4.74 0.00
CA ILE A 92 -0.60 5.12 -0.55
C ILE A 92 -0.39 6.64 -0.47
N GLY A 93 -1.41 7.42 -0.81
CA GLY A 93 -1.37 8.88 -0.71
C GLY A 93 -1.18 9.33 0.74
N PHE A 94 -1.84 8.68 1.68
CA PHE A 94 -1.66 8.92 3.11
C PHE A 94 -0.23 8.61 3.56
N LEU A 95 0.35 7.47 3.18
CA LEU A 95 1.78 7.17 3.46
C LEU A 95 2.71 8.23 2.88
N LEU A 96 2.44 8.72 1.66
CA LEU A 96 3.21 9.79 1.04
C LEU A 96 3.09 11.10 1.81
N VAL A 97 1.88 11.49 2.22
CA VAL A 97 1.65 12.68 3.04
C VAL A 97 2.40 12.59 4.36
N VAL A 98 2.36 11.43 5.04
CA VAL A 98 3.12 11.20 6.27
C VAL A 98 4.62 11.39 6.01
N LEU A 99 5.17 10.75 4.97
CA LEU A 99 6.60 10.88 4.65
C LEU A 99 7.02 12.31 4.31
N VAL A 100 6.19 13.07 3.60
CA VAL A 100 6.48 14.46 3.23
C VAL A 100 6.32 15.42 4.43
N MET A 101 5.37 15.15 5.32
CA MET A 101 5.13 15.96 6.52
C MET A 101 6.19 15.75 7.60
N ILE A 102 6.99 14.68 7.54
CA ILE A 102 8.09 14.49 8.49
C ILE A 102 9.09 15.64 8.33
N PRO A 103 9.27 16.49 9.36
CA PRO A 103 10.15 17.63 9.27
C PRO A 103 11.62 17.16 9.21
N LYS A 104 12.27 17.41 8.06
CA LYS A 104 13.64 16.97 7.74
C LYS A 104 14.68 17.42 8.76
N ASP A 105 14.47 18.56 9.41
CA ASP A 105 15.41 19.16 10.37
C ASP A 105 15.16 18.76 11.84
N GLN A 106 13.98 18.23 12.17
CA GLN A 106 13.63 17.92 13.57
C GLN A 106 14.18 16.59 14.07
N PHE A 107 14.65 15.71 13.18
CA PHE A 107 15.42 14.53 13.58
C PHE A 107 16.87 14.86 13.98
N GLN A 108 17.36 16.07 13.69
CA GLN A 108 18.72 16.49 14.06
C GLN A 108 18.83 17.10 15.48
N HIS A 109 17.75 17.60 16.08
CA HIS A 109 17.83 18.41 17.32
C HIS A 109 17.12 17.84 18.56
N GLY A 110 16.53 16.65 18.49
CA GLY A 110 15.99 15.98 19.67
C GLY A 110 14.76 15.18 19.35
N GLN A 111 14.81 13.89 19.66
CA GLN A 111 13.84 12.84 19.35
C GLN A 111 12.39 13.08 19.82
N GLN A 112 12.07 14.22 20.44
CA GLN A 112 10.82 14.40 21.18
C GLN A 112 9.66 14.90 20.30
N TYR A 113 9.88 15.88 19.41
CA TYR A 113 8.82 16.42 18.54
C TYR A 113 8.49 15.50 17.34
N ALA A 114 9.50 14.82 16.81
CA ALA A 114 9.32 13.81 15.78
C ALA A 114 8.55 12.59 16.34
N LYS A 115 8.79 12.19 17.61
CA LYS A 115 8.05 11.11 18.28
C LYS A 115 6.58 11.45 18.48
N ASP A 116 6.23 12.66 18.92
CA ASP A 116 4.82 13.02 19.15
C ASP A 116 4.00 13.04 17.85
N SER A 117 4.61 13.49 16.75
CA SER A 117 3.98 13.48 15.42
C SER A 117 3.86 12.06 14.84
N PHE A 118 4.86 11.20 15.09
CA PHE A 118 4.81 9.78 14.76
C PHE A 118 3.80 9.02 15.60
N GLU A 119 3.67 9.31 16.90
CA GLU A 119 2.74 8.63 17.80
C GLU A 119 1.28 8.92 17.42
N GLN A 120 0.94 10.16 17.05
CA GLN A 120 -0.41 10.47 16.58
C GLN A 120 -0.73 9.79 15.25
N THR A 121 0.24 9.78 14.32
CA THR A 121 0.08 9.14 13.01
C THR A 121 -0.01 7.60 13.14
N SER A 122 0.80 7.01 14.03
CA SER A 122 0.77 5.57 14.36
C SER A 122 -0.54 5.13 15.00
N LYS A 123 -1.33 6.02 15.60
CA LYS A 123 -2.64 5.66 16.17
C LYS A 123 -3.73 5.56 15.11
N ILE A 124 -3.66 6.37 14.05
CA ILE A 124 -4.69 6.37 13.00
C ILE A 124 -4.41 5.36 11.88
N LEU A 125 -3.13 5.06 11.63
CA LEU A 125 -2.68 4.12 10.61
C LEU A 125 -3.38 2.75 10.69
N PRO A 126 -3.47 2.10 11.88
CA PRO A 126 -4.05 0.76 12.00
C PRO A 126 -5.52 0.68 11.53
N TYR A 127 -6.28 1.78 11.65
CA TYR A 127 -7.66 1.81 11.15
C TYR A 127 -7.69 1.81 9.62
N PHE A 128 -6.83 2.59 8.97
CA PHE A 128 -6.69 2.57 7.52
C PHE A 128 -6.19 1.21 7.03
N GLU A 129 -5.25 0.62 7.77
CA GLU A 129 -4.72 -0.71 7.51
C GLU A 129 -5.79 -1.80 7.60
N ALA A 130 -6.69 -1.72 8.59
CA ALA A 130 -7.80 -2.63 8.75
C ALA A 130 -8.81 -2.50 7.60
N ILE A 131 -9.16 -1.27 7.20
CA ILE A 131 -10.05 -1.01 6.07
C ILE A 131 -9.43 -1.54 4.77
N LEU A 132 -8.15 -1.22 4.52
CA LEU A 132 -7.43 -1.69 3.35
C LEU A 132 -7.33 -3.21 3.33
N GLY A 133 -6.94 -3.82 4.44
CA GLY A 133 -6.83 -5.27 4.59
C GLY A 133 -8.16 -5.97 4.37
N GLY A 134 -9.25 -5.43 4.91
CA GLY A 134 -10.61 -5.95 4.69
C GLY A 134 -11.04 -5.85 3.22
N VAL A 135 -10.87 -4.68 2.60
CA VAL A 135 -11.28 -4.45 1.21
C VAL A 135 -10.45 -5.30 0.24
N LEU A 136 -9.12 -5.32 0.39
CA LEU A 136 -8.25 -6.16 -0.43
C LEU A 136 -8.50 -7.64 -0.17
N GLY A 137 -8.67 -8.04 1.08
CA GLY A 137 -9.00 -9.40 1.47
C GLY A 137 -10.26 -9.90 0.76
N VAL A 138 -11.34 -9.12 0.82
CA VAL A 138 -12.58 -9.44 0.08
C VAL A 138 -12.33 -9.47 -1.43
N PHE A 139 -11.62 -8.50 -1.99
CA PHE A 139 -11.36 -8.45 -3.43
C PHE A 139 -10.59 -9.67 -3.97
N PHE A 140 -9.58 -10.14 -3.25
CA PHE A 140 -8.78 -11.29 -3.67
C PHE A 140 -9.44 -12.64 -3.35
N THR A 141 -10.11 -12.76 -2.21
CA THR A 141 -10.70 -14.03 -1.74
C THR A 141 -12.11 -14.28 -2.26
N LYS A 142 -12.88 -13.24 -2.60
CA LYS A 142 -14.24 -13.40 -3.13
C LYS A 142 -14.16 -14.23 -4.41
N LYS A 143 -14.86 -15.37 -4.40
CA LYS A 143 -15.06 -16.19 -5.58
C LYS A 143 -15.78 -15.31 -6.61
N SER A 144 -15.26 -15.35 -7.83
CA SER A 144 -16.00 -14.80 -8.96
C SER A 144 -17.23 -15.67 -9.15
N ASP A 145 -18.38 -15.01 -9.31
CA ASP A 145 -19.55 -15.66 -9.88
C ASP A 145 -19.33 -15.92 -11.38
#